data_AF-A0A100IKP9-F1
#
_entry.id   AF-A0A100IKP9-F1
#
_cell.length_a   1.000
_cell.length_b   1.000
_cell.length_c   1.000
_cell.angle_alpha   90.00
_cell.angle_beta   90.00
_cell.angle_gamma   90.00
#
_symmetry.space_group_name_H-M   'P 1'
#
loop_
_entity.id
_entity.type
_entity.pdbx_description
1 polymer ?
#
loop_
_entity_poly.entity_id
_entity_poly.type
_entity_poly.pdbx_seq_one_letter_code
_entity_poly.pdbx_strand_id
1 'polypeptide(L)'
;MEPRPNTALYARIFREPPIQVIVGSARSTYYVHPEALSWCKNSALRARIEGPWRQHGDESPIDWSDFDEQTVECVLSYLYTQDYYVPELNYWPDDDCKDDNDGKEFVISESAPGSPKPPSRPLTPLSQCLDVGLPADTYLTAADACTYRGFRDPPNDRLGTEILVHAKVYCFAHRYCIRELEGFALQRLTKVLIVVDVEEEAVFPSLADAIRVVYDSTPGANLQHNPARNLLSQIKPSSLSGINMQQQPDVYLESHKQVLKWTKELEFLGYILSEIVDPDGLEERGYYCHQAADLPAIVDTLECACFQPNSRLRCVLDERTSRHFRNLLLRSKQIRNVMAHHLSLTHEKLLALRNTKEELEREFQSAIGQVASRYNIQQVTWYPDDTEFSGPSHRHTEAIALGSEPPLYQRQRILAFEAGPSNMPKKNKKKKEKKQEEKERTKMKQEEKKQKKKKQKKKATEESRAAHLIALEASLRRRIGKIEKEKAQIMEAKARKLQILEQTYRQRWQERMEKINRILLLTKDEERDLKVQHGKIFGEPFGANVSTDALFILMLLALSSPLWLSGLVVRKFGVQIMR
;
A
#
# COMPACT_ATOMS: atom_id res chain seq x y z
N MET A 1 -25.33 1.81 -41.10
CA MET A 1 -24.96 2.99 -40.28
C MET A 1 -24.50 2.48 -38.94
N GLU A 2 -23.20 2.34 -38.75
CA GLU A 2 -22.59 1.95 -37.47
C GLU A 2 -22.30 3.20 -36.61
N PRO A 3 -22.25 3.08 -35.27
CA PRO A 3 -22.23 4.24 -34.38
C PRO A 3 -20.86 4.94 -34.35
N ARG A 4 -20.90 6.29 -34.32
CA ARG A 4 -19.76 7.23 -34.29
C ARG A 4 -18.79 7.03 -33.11
N PRO A 5 -17.55 7.57 -33.19
CA PRO A 5 -16.61 7.60 -32.06
C PRO A 5 -17.20 8.38 -30.89
N ASN A 6 -16.77 8.01 -29.70
CA ASN A 6 -17.38 8.41 -28.43
C ASN A 6 -16.92 9.82 -27.99
N THR A 7 -17.10 10.86 -28.81
CA THR A 7 -17.09 12.27 -28.35
C THR A 7 -18.11 12.46 -27.22
N ALA A 8 -19.17 11.65 -27.21
CA ALA A 8 -20.09 11.50 -26.11
C ALA A 8 -19.45 11.03 -24.79
N LEU A 9 -18.29 10.35 -24.79
CA LEU A 9 -17.60 9.87 -23.57
C LEU A 9 -16.87 11.01 -22.83
N TYR A 10 -16.11 11.86 -23.54
CA TYR A 10 -15.50 13.05 -22.92
C TYR A 10 -16.55 14.09 -22.54
N ALA A 11 -17.53 14.33 -23.41
CA ALA A 11 -18.66 15.19 -23.09
C ALA A 11 -19.49 14.66 -21.90
N ARG A 12 -19.40 13.37 -21.60
CA ARG A 12 -20.08 12.76 -20.45
C ARG A 12 -19.35 13.01 -19.12
N ILE A 13 -18.02 13.15 -19.12
CA ILE A 13 -17.26 13.46 -17.90
C ILE A 13 -17.75 14.77 -17.27
N PHE A 14 -18.01 15.78 -18.10
CA PHE A 14 -18.37 17.13 -17.69
C PHE A 14 -19.89 17.36 -17.50
N ARG A 15 -20.71 16.29 -17.47
CA ARG A 15 -22.17 16.42 -17.34
C ARG A 15 -22.62 16.77 -15.93
N GLU A 16 -21.98 16.19 -14.94
CA GLU A 16 -22.29 16.43 -13.54
C GLU A 16 -21.36 17.52 -12.98
N PRO A 17 -21.85 18.37 -12.06
CA PRO A 17 -21.02 19.38 -11.43
C PRO A 17 -19.86 18.71 -10.69
N PRO A 18 -18.66 19.33 -10.68
CA PRO A 18 -17.52 18.78 -9.99
C PRO A 18 -17.77 18.74 -8.48
N ILE A 19 -17.28 17.69 -7.84
CA ILE A 19 -17.31 17.51 -6.39
C ILE A 19 -16.00 17.96 -5.77
N GLN A 20 -16.09 18.43 -4.53
CA GLN A 20 -14.94 18.94 -3.79
C GLN A 20 -14.10 17.78 -3.22
N VAL A 21 -12.78 17.91 -3.31
CA VAL A 21 -11.80 17.00 -2.73
C VAL A 21 -10.83 17.82 -1.87
N ILE A 22 -10.59 17.39 -0.64
CA ILE A 22 -9.61 17.99 0.28
C ILE A 22 -8.32 17.18 0.21
N VAL A 23 -7.20 17.85 0.01
CA VAL A 23 -5.89 17.23 -0.29
C VAL A 23 -4.82 17.81 0.62
N GLY A 24 -3.89 16.95 1.04
CA GLY A 24 -2.70 17.34 1.80
C GLY A 24 -2.98 17.84 3.22
N SER A 25 -1.89 18.05 3.95
CA SER A 25 -1.94 18.63 5.30
C SER A 25 -2.39 20.09 5.29
N ALA A 26 -2.19 20.79 4.17
CA ALA A 26 -2.69 22.14 3.94
C ALA A 26 -4.21 22.19 3.68
N ARG A 27 -4.87 21.03 3.53
CA ARG A 27 -6.29 20.90 3.20
C ARG A 27 -6.66 21.67 1.93
N SER A 28 -5.76 21.65 0.95
CA SER A 28 -5.93 22.22 -0.38
C SER A 28 -7.20 21.66 -1.03
N THR A 29 -8.01 22.55 -1.62
CA THR A 29 -9.28 22.15 -2.24
C THR A 29 -9.12 21.95 -3.74
N TYR A 30 -9.45 20.76 -4.21
CA TYR A 30 -9.53 20.38 -5.62
C TYR A 30 -10.98 20.11 -6.02
N TYR A 31 -11.26 20.20 -7.32
CA TYR A 31 -12.59 19.94 -7.89
C TYR A 31 -12.48 18.86 -8.96
N VAL A 32 -13.26 17.79 -8.82
CA VAL A 32 -13.16 16.60 -9.67
C VAL A 32 -14.55 16.23 -10.18
N HIS A 33 -14.66 15.93 -11.48
CA HIS A 33 -15.92 15.50 -12.05
C HIS A 33 -16.25 14.07 -11.60
N PRO A 34 -17.48 13.80 -11.12
CA PRO A 34 -17.88 12.46 -10.65
C PRO A 34 -17.63 11.35 -11.67
N GLU A 35 -17.85 11.64 -12.94
CA GLU A 35 -17.64 10.70 -14.04
C GLU A 35 -16.15 10.40 -14.34
N ALA A 36 -15.21 11.26 -13.93
CA ALA A 36 -13.78 10.92 -14.00
C ALA A 36 -13.41 9.84 -12.97
N LEU A 37 -14.08 9.86 -11.82
CA LEU A 37 -13.90 8.88 -10.74
C LEU A 37 -14.67 7.57 -11.01
N SER A 38 -15.79 7.63 -11.76
CA SER A 38 -16.61 6.46 -12.15
C SER A 38 -15.89 5.52 -13.13
N TRP A 39 -14.90 6.04 -13.89
CA TRP A 39 -14.13 5.29 -14.87
C TRP A 39 -13.34 4.12 -14.28
N CYS A 40 -12.94 4.23 -13.01
CA CYS A 40 -12.22 3.18 -12.29
C CYS A 40 -13.18 2.05 -11.89
N LYS A 41 -13.34 1.05 -12.76
CA LYS A 41 -14.22 -0.10 -12.52
C LYS A 41 -13.79 -0.87 -11.27
N ASN A 42 -14.74 -1.18 -10.40
CA ASN A 42 -14.52 -1.90 -9.14
C ASN A 42 -13.56 -1.19 -8.16
N SER A 43 -13.46 0.15 -8.25
CA SER A 43 -12.72 0.96 -7.28
C SER A 43 -13.60 1.45 -6.14
N ALA A 44 -12.97 1.80 -5.03
CA ALA A 44 -13.63 2.50 -3.92
C ALA A 44 -14.18 3.87 -4.34
N LEU A 45 -13.52 4.54 -5.30
CA LEU A 45 -13.95 5.84 -5.83
C LEU A 45 -15.29 5.74 -6.55
N ARG A 46 -15.48 4.71 -7.39
CA ARG A 46 -16.76 4.46 -8.05
C ARG A 46 -17.86 4.13 -7.04
N ALA A 47 -17.56 3.30 -6.04
CA ALA A 47 -18.53 2.97 -4.98
C ALA A 47 -18.96 4.21 -4.17
N ARG A 48 -18.08 5.19 -4.03
CA ARG A 48 -18.36 6.46 -3.35
C ARG A 48 -19.37 7.33 -4.12
N ILE A 49 -19.43 7.20 -5.44
CA ILE A 49 -20.20 8.10 -6.32
C ILE A 49 -21.47 7.45 -6.87
N GLU A 50 -21.41 6.18 -7.24
CA GLU A 50 -22.55 5.43 -7.80
C GLU A 50 -23.27 4.57 -6.76
N GLY A 51 -22.68 4.37 -5.58
CA GLY A 51 -23.20 3.47 -4.55
C GLY A 51 -24.16 4.13 -3.54
N PRO A 52 -24.67 3.36 -2.57
CA PRO A 52 -25.53 3.88 -1.48
C PRO A 52 -24.85 4.99 -0.65
N TRP A 53 -23.52 5.08 -0.73
CA TRP A 53 -22.68 6.12 -0.13
C TRP A 53 -22.89 7.52 -0.72
N ARG A 54 -23.52 7.63 -1.90
CA ARG A 54 -23.91 8.90 -2.52
C ARG A 54 -24.96 9.62 -1.69
N GLN A 55 -25.96 8.88 -1.18
CA GLN A 55 -27.14 9.44 -0.49
C GLN A 55 -26.83 10.03 0.90
N HIS A 56 -25.68 9.70 1.49
CA HIS A 56 -25.23 10.26 2.77
C HIS A 56 -24.15 11.34 2.61
N GLY A 57 -23.74 11.66 1.38
CA GLY A 57 -22.50 12.40 1.12
C GLY A 57 -22.60 13.56 0.13
N ASP A 58 -23.79 13.93 -0.36
CA ASP A 58 -23.98 14.97 -1.38
C ASP A 58 -23.44 16.37 -0.97
N GLU A 59 -23.11 16.58 0.31
CA GLU A 59 -22.54 17.83 0.81
C GLU A 59 -21.12 17.70 1.41
N SER A 60 -20.61 16.48 1.62
CA SER A 60 -19.31 16.29 2.27
C SER A 60 -18.18 16.15 1.24
N PRO A 61 -17.12 16.98 1.29
CA PRO A 61 -15.98 16.83 0.40
C PRO A 61 -15.31 15.47 0.57
N ILE A 62 -14.75 14.92 -0.51
CA ILE A 62 -13.93 13.70 -0.43
C ILE A 62 -12.64 14.06 0.31
N ASP A 63 -12.35 13.34 1.39
CA ASP A 63 -11.15 13.57 2.18
C ASP A 63 -9.98 12.70 1.69
N TRP A 64 -9.00 13.35 1.05
CA TRP A 64 -7.70 12.81 0.65
C TRP A 64 -6.56 13.57 1.36
N SER A 65 -6.79 14.12 2.56
CA SER A 65 -5.77 14.85 3.32
C SER A 65 -4.51 14.04 3.63
N ASP A 66 -4.61 12.71 3.60
CA ASP A 66 -3.50 11.77 3.79
C ASP A 66 -2.49 11.75 2.62
N PHE A 67 -2.84 12.35 1.47
CA PHE A 67 -2.00 12.40 0.27
C PHE A 67 -1.63 13.84 -0.05
N ASP A 68 -0.37 14.08 -0.40
CA ASP A 68 0.09 15.40 -0.85
C ASP A 68 -0.46 15.78 -2.22
N GLU A 69 -0.43 17.10 -2.48
CA GLU A 69 -0.91 17.75 -3.69
C GLU A 69 -0.28 17.15 -4.96
N GLN A 70 1.02 16.92 -4.96
CA GLN A 70 1.74 16.38 -6.13
C GLN A 70 1.25 14.97 -6.49
N THR A 71 1.03 14.13 -5.48
CA THR A 71 0.48 12.79 -5.67
C THR A 71 -0.93 12.86 -6.22
N VAL A 72 -1.79 13.71 -5.66
CA VAL A 72 -3.18 13.84 -6.12
C VAL A 72 -3.24 14.44 -7.53
N GLU A 73 -2.40 15.41 -7.88
CA GLU A 73 -2.32 15.95 -9.25
C GLU A 73 -1.97 14.87 -10.27
N CYS A 74 -1.02 13.98 -9.95
CA CYS A 74 -0.69 12.83 -10.79
C CYS A 74 -1.90 11.89 -10.94
N VAL A 75 -2.60 11.59 -9.85
CA VAL A 75 -3.81 10.76 -9.87
C VAL A 75 -4.89 11.41 -10.75
N LEU A 76 -5.19 12.69 -10.54
CA LEU A 76 -6.22 13.39 -11.31
C LEU A 76 -5.87 13.45 -12.79
N SER A 77 -4.61 13.75 -13.13
CA SER A 77 -4.12 13.72 -14.50
C SER A 77 -4.39 12.37 -15.15
N TYR A 78 -4.11 11.27 -14.43
CA TYR A 78 -4.42 9.92 -14.90
C TYR A 78 -5.91 9.68 -15.09
N LEU A 79 -6.77 10.13 -14.17
CA LEU A 79 -8.21 9.93 -14.29
C LEU A 79 -8.78 10.61 -15.54
N TYR A 80 -8.29 11.81 -15.89
CA TYR A 80 -8.76 12.53 -17.08
C TYR A 80 -8.10 12.08 -18.38
N THR A 81 -6.80 11.77 -18.35
CA THR A 81 -6.01 11.57 -19.57
C THR A 81 -5.56 10.13 -19.78
N GLN A 82 -5.74 9.25 -18.78
CA GLN A 82 -5.21 7.90 -18.72
C GLN A 82 -3.67 7.84 -18.73
N ASP A 83 -3.01 8.96 -18.43
CA ASP A 83 -1.57 9.10 -18.26
C ASP A 83 -1.29 10.14 -17.16
N TYR A 84 -0.08 10.13 -16.60
CA TYR A 84 0.35 11.21 -15.72
C TYR A 84 1.85 11.42 -15.79
N TYR A 85 2.25 12.63 -15.42
CA TYR A 85 3.63 13.07 -15.37
C TYR A 85 3.90 13.64 -13.98
N VAL A 86 5.09 13.39 -13.45
CA VAL A 86 5.54 14.01 -12.21
C VAL A 86 5.89 15.46 -12.56
N PRO A 87 5.15 16.47 -12.02
CA PRO A 87 5.45 17.86 -12.31
C PRO A 87 6.89 18.18 -11.88
N GLU A 88 7.65 18.84 -12.76
CA GLU A 88 8.95 19.37 -12.39
C GLU A 88 8.73 20.37 -11.23
N LEU A 89 9.33 20.13 -10.06
CA LEU A 89 9.33 21.11 -8.98
C LEU A 89 9.97 22.37 -9.57
N ASN A 90 9.17 23.44 -9.73
CA ASN A 90 9.51 24.67 -10.44
C ASN A 90 10.92 25.19 -10.12
N TYR A 91 11.93 24.73 -10.87
CA TYR A 91 13.11 25.52 -11.17
C TYR A 91 12.70 26.32 -12.40
N TRP A 92 12.14 27.51 -12.18
CA TRP A 92 12.01 28.47 -13.27
C TRP A 92 13.42 28.66 -13.82
N PRO A 93 13.70 28.28 -15.08
CA PRO A 93 14.97 28.64 -15.67
C PRO A 93 14.97 30.17 -15.68
N ASP A 94 15.94 30.78 -15.01
CA ASP A 94 16.26 32.16 -15.30
C ASP A 94 16.48 32.23 -16.82
N ASP A 95 15.70 33.10 -17.44
CA ASP A 95 15.66 33.38 -18.87
C ASP A 95 17.01 33.95 -19.30
N ASP A 96 17.99 33.07 -19.48
CA ASP A 96 19.27 33.38 -20.10
C ASP A 96 19.40 32.55 -21.37
N CYS A 97 18.53 32.90 -22.34
CA CYS A 97 18.66 32.49 -23.72
C CYS A 97 19.98 33.06 -24.30
N LYS A 98 21.08 32.32 -24.16
CA LYS A 98 22.23 32.47 -25.07
C LYS A 98 22.24 31.32 -26.05
N ASP A 99 21.78 31.70 -27.23
CA ASP A 99 21.87 31.02 -28.51
C ASP A 99 23.35 30.82 -28.85
N ASP A 100 23.85 29.59 -28.72
CA ASP A 100 25.09 29.16 -29.37
C ASP A 100 24.86 27.80 -30.01
N ASN A 101 24.44 27.91 -31.25
CA ASN A 101 24.41 26.91 -32.29
C ASN A 101 25.84 26.40 -32.56
N ASP A 102 26.13 25.13 -32.25
CA ASP A 102 27.21 24.42 -32.92
C ASP A 102 26.87 22.94 -33.09
N GLY A 103 26.57 22.58 -34.33
CA GLY A 103 26.29 21.21 -34.74
C GLY A 103 27.53 20.33 -34.67
N LYS A 104 27.48 19.31 -33.82
CA LYS A 104 28.35 18.13 -33.95
C LYS A 104 27.51 16.86 -33.99
N GLU A 105 27.38 16.35 -35.21
CA GLU A 105 26.88 15.03 -35.55
C GLU A 105 27.86 13.98 -34.99
N PHE A 106 27.42 13.15 -34.05
CA PHE A 106 28.24 12.10 -33.46
C PHE A 106 28.04 10.77 -34.20
N VAL A 107 29.10 10.35 -34.89
CA VAL A 107 29.25 9.04 -35.51
C VAL A 107 29.46 7.99 -34.40
N ILE A 108 28.64 6.93 -34.39
CA ILE A 108 28.83 5.77 -33.52
C ILE A 108 29.99 4.93 -34.08
N SER A 109 31.11 4.89 -33.36
CA SER A 109 32.26 4.04 -33.65
C SER A 109 32.25 2.77 -32.79
N GLU A 110 32.50 1.65 -33.46
CA GLU A 110 32.51 0.30 -32.92
C GLU A 110 33.91 -0.10 -32.41
N SER A 111 33.97 -0.60 -31.17
CA SER A 111 34.96 -1.50 -30.54
C SER A 111 36.37 -1.03 -30.11
N ALA A 112 36.70 -1.25 -28.82
CA ALA A 112 37.94 -1.92 -28.37
C ALA A 112 37.82 -2.39 -26.90
N PRO A 113 38.48 -3.49 -26.48
CA PRO A 113 38.23 -4.18 -25.21
C PRO A 113 39.17 -3.70 -24.11
N GLY A 114 38.60 -3.20 -23.02
CA GLY A 114 39.37 -2.81 -21.83
C GLY A 114 38.65 -1.80 -20.96
N SER A 115 37.46 -2.15 -20.44
CA SER A 115 36.74 -1.33 -19.47
C SER A 115 36.58 -2.07 -18.13
N PRO A 116 36.43 -1.32 -17.01
CA PRO A 116 36.34 -1.89 -15.68
C PRO A 116 35.07 -2.73 -15.54
N LYS A 117 35.17 -3.77 -14.71
CA LYS A 117 34.12 -4.74 -14.40
C LYS A 117 32.76 -4.03 -14.17
N PRO A 118 31.67 -4.45 -14.82
CA PRO A 118 30.37 -3.79 -14.67
C PRO A 118 29.86 -3.92 -13.22
N PRO A 119 29.16 -2.90 -12.70
CA PRO A 119 28.60 -2.91 -11.35
C PRO A 119 27.62 -4.09 -11.20
N SER A 120 27.56 -4.59 -9.97
CA SER A 120 26.99 -5.90 -9.64
C SER A 120 25.47 -5.97 -9.85
N ARG A 121 25.08 -6.26 -11.08
CA ARG A 121 23.72 -6.54 -11.60
C ARG A 121 22.77 -7.21 -10.58
N PRO A 122 21.51 -6.78 -10.44
CA PRO A 122 20.53 -7.42 -9.56
C PRO A 122 20.36 -8.91 -9.90
N LEU A 123 20.05 -9.73 -8.89
CA LEU A 123 19.92 -11.19 -9.03
C LEU A 123 18.80 -11.61 -10.01
N THR A 124 17.92 -10.67 -10.38
CA THR A 124 16.91 -10.78 -11.43
C THR A 124 16.82 -9.43 -12.14
N PRO A 125 16.79 -9.36 -13.48
CA PRO A 125 16.56 -8.09 -14.18
C PRO A 125 15.25 -7.46 -13.71
N LEU A 126 15.24 -6.18 -13.29
CA LEU A 126 14.03 -5.50 -12.78
C LEU A 126 12.86 -5.52 -13.78
N SER A 127 13.17 -5.59 -15.08
CA SER A 127 12.18 -5.76 -16.14
C SER A 127 11.40 -7.09 -16.07
N GLN A 128 11.92 -8.10 -15.37
CA GLN A 128 11.27 -9.39 -15.11
C GLN A 128 10.48 -9.40 -13.80
N CYS A 129 10.54 -8.32 -13.00
CA CYS A 129 9.74 -8.18 -11.78
C CYS A 129 8.30 -7.72 -12.06
N LEU A 130 7.97 -7.41 -13.33
CA LEU A 130 6.64 -7.02 -13.77
C LEU A 130 5.99 -8.11 -14.64
N ASP A 131 4.77 -8.51 -14.29
CA ASP A 131 3.94 -9.37 -15.15
C ASP A 131 3.44 -8.64 -16.41
N VAL A 132 3.41 -7.30 -16.40
CA VAL A 132 2.71 -6.46 -17.40
C VAL A 132 3.67 -5.77 -18.40
N GLY A 133 4.98 -5.99 -18.29
CA GLY A 133 5.99 -5.34 -19.13
C GLY A 133 6.14 -3.83 -18.86
N LEU A 134 7.16 -3.19 -19.46
CA LEU A 134 7.40 -1.75 -19.34
C LEU A 134 6.44 -0.97 -20.27
N PRO A 135 6.00 0.24 -19.88
CA PRO A 135 5.14 1.06 -20.72
C PRO A 135 5.90 1.49 -21.97
N ALA A 136 5.24 1.52 -23.12
CA ALA A 136 5.84 2.02 -24.36
C ALA A 136 6.17 3.51 -24.22
N ASP A 137 7.30 3.95 -24.80
CA ASP A 137 7.72 5.36 -24.87
C ASP A 137 6.86 6.21 -25.82
N THR A 138 5.58 5.89 -25.95
CA THR A 138 4.65 6.55 -26.86
C THR A 138 3.98 7.74 -26.19
N TYR A 139 4.50 8.92 -26.50
CA TYR A 139 3.86 10.21 -26.34
C TYR A 139 2.81 10.39 -27.45
N LEU A 140 1.53 10.21 -27.14
CA LEU A 140 0.45 10.63 -28.03
C LEU A 140 -0.60 11.38 -27.23
N THR A 141 -0.39 12.68 -27.07
CA THR A 141 -1.47 13.62 -26.76
C THR A 141 -2.12 14.08 -28.06
N ALA A 142 -3.39 14.48 -27.99
CA ALA A 142 -4.23 14.85 -29.14
C ALA A 142 -3.75 16.08 -29.94
N ALA A 143 -2.59 16.67 -29.59
CA ALA A 143 -2.08 17.91 -30.16
C ALA A 143 -0.85 17.75 -31.07
N ASP A 144 -0.37 16.52 -31.35
CA ASP A 144 0.66 16.13 -32.34
C ASP A 144 1.96 16.98 -32.40
N ALA A 145 2.21 17.83 -31.42
CA ALA A 145 3.38 18.70 -31.39
C ALA A 145 3.83 18.91 -29.94
N CYS A 146 4.79 18.10 -29.49
CA CYS A 146 5.84 18.63 -28.65
C CYS A 146 7.12 17.80 -28.77
N THR A 147 8.22 18.52 -28.83
CA THR A 147 9.59 18.10 -29.09
C THR A 147 10.05 16.96 -28.20
N TYR A 148 10.75 16.00 -28.80
CA TYR A 148 11.66 15.07 -28.15
C TYR A 148 12.63 15.89 -27.27
N ARG A 149 12.36 16.04 -25.97
CA ARG A 149 13.36 16.55 -25.03
C ARG A 149 14.34 15.39 -24.90
N GLY A 150 15.37 15.40 -25.74
CA GLY A 150 16.44 14.41 -25.70
C GLY A 150 16.87 14.22 -24.26
N PHE A 151 17.12 12.97 -23.88
CA PHE A 151 17.77 12.60 -22.63
C PHE A 151 19.06 13.44 -22.47
N ARG A 152 18.95 14.64 -21.90
CA ARG A 152 19.97 15.13 -20.99
C ARG A 152 19.76 14.32 -19.73
N ASP A 153 20.83 13.68 -19.25
CA ASP A 153 20.81 12.97 -17.98
C ASP A 153 20.17 13.89 -16.93
N PRO A 154 18.93 13.59 -16.49
CA PRO A 154 18.26 14.43 -15.51
C PRO A 154 19.11 14.42 -14.22
N PRO A 155 19.28 15.56 -13.54
CA PRO A 155 20.01 15.58 -12.28
C PRO A 155 19.37 14.57 -11.30
N ASN A 156 20.17 13.81 -10.57
CA ASN A 156 19.71 12.68 -9.78
C ASN A 156 18.67 13.01 -8.71
N ASP A 157 18.67 14.25 -8.21
CA ASP A 157 17.64 14.77 -7.31
C ASP A 157 16.23 14.68 -7.93
N ARG A 158 16.13 14.86 -9.25
CA ARG A 158 14.89 14.71 -10.01
C ARG A 158 14.43 13.26 -10.06
N LEU A 159 15.36 12.33 -10.34
CA LEU A 159 15.05 10.90 -10.36
C LEU A 159 14.59 10.41 -8.99
N GLY A 160 15.22 10.88 -7.90
CA GLY A 160 14.77 10.61 -6.54
C GLY A 160 13.32 11.03 -6.32
N THR A 161 12.97 12.26 -6.69
CA THR A 161 11.60 12.77 -6.57
C THR A 161 10.61 11.93 -7.39
N GLU A 162 10.96 11.56 -8.62
CA GLU A 162 10.12 10.71 -9.48
C GLU A 162 9.87 9.33 -8.87
N ILE A 163 10.89 8.68 -8.26
CA ILE A 163 10.73 7.42 -7.53
C ILE A 163 9.68 7.56 -6.43
N LEU A 164 9.81 8.60 -5.59
CA LEU A 164 8.93 8.81 -4.45
C LEU A 164 7.49 9.08 -4.90
N VAL A 165 7.29 9.92 -5.91
CA VAL A 165 5.95 10.24 -6.42
C VAL A 165 5.29 9.01 -7.03
N HIS A 166 5.99 8.22 -7.84
CA HIS A 166 5.41 6.99 -8.39
C HIS A 166 5.04 5.97 -7.30
N ALA A 167 5.85 5.87 -6.24
CA ALA A 167 5.54 5.03 -5.08
C ALA A 167 4.29 5.51 -4.32
N LYS A 168 4.12 6.83 -4.14
CA LYS A 168 2.92 7.42 -3.52
C LYS A 168 1.66 7.22 -4.37
N VAL A 169 1.76 7.43 -5.69
CA VAL A 169 0.65 7.18 -6.63
C VAL A 169 0.26 5.70 -6.62
N TYR A 170 1.22 4.79 -6.54
CA TYR A 170 0.95 3.37 -6.36
C TYR A 170 0.17 3.09 -5.06
N CYS A 171 0.58 3.70 -3.94
CA CYS A 171 -0.10 3.54 -2.65
C CYS A 171 -1.53 4.09 -2.66
N PHE A 172 -1.73 5.25 -3.30
CA PHE A 172 -3.06 5.81 -3.54
C PHE A 172 -3.93 4.81 -4.32
N ALA A 173 -3.43 4.32 -5.45
CA ALA A 173 -4.15 3.39 -6.31
C ALA A 173 -4.49 2.09 -5.57
N HIS A 174 -3.56 1.58 -4.77
CA HIS A 174 -3.75 0.39 -3.96
C HIS A 174 -4.86 0.60 -2.90
N ARG A 175 -4.80 1.71 -2.13
CA ARG A 175 -5.79 2.05 -1.09
C ARG A 175 -7.21 2.15 -1.66
N TYR A 176 -7.36 2.76 -2.84
CA TYR A 176 -8.65 2.93 -3.50
C TYR A 176 -9.02 1.83 -4.51
N CYS A 177 -8.23 0.75 -4.58
CA CYS A 177 -8.45 -0.40 -5.46
C CYS A 177 -8.53 -0.04 -6.97
N ILE A 178 -7.71 0.90 -7.43
CA ILE A 178 -7.62 1.34 -8.84
C ILE A 178 -6.53 0.53 -9.55
N ARG A 179 -6.86 -0.68 -9.99
CA ARG A 179 -5.88 -1.65 -10.51
C ARG A 179 -5.11 -1.16 -11.73
N GLU A 180 -5.76 -0.42 -12.62
CA GLU A 180 -5.14 0.13 -13.82
C GLU A 180 -4.06 1.16 -13.47
N LEU A 181 -4.34 2.06 -12.52
CA LEU A 181 -3.38 3.04 -12.02
C LEU A 181 -2.28 2.37 -11.18
N GLU A 182 -2.61 1.36 -10.39
CA GLU A 182 -1.64 0.59 -9.60
C GLU A 182 -0.59 -0.06 -10.53
N GLY A 183 -1.05 -0.73 -11.60
CA GLY A 183 -0.15 -1.30 -12.61
C GLY A 183 0.67 -0.23 -13.35
N PHE A 184 0.04 0.89 -13.70
CA PHE A 184 0.70 1.98 -14.42
C PHE A 184 1.77 2.70 -13.58
N ALA A 185 1.47 2.99 -12.31
CA ALA A 185 2.42 3.59 -11.39
C ALA A 185 3.61 2.66 -11.10
N LEU A 186 3.36 1.36 -10.95
CA LEU A 186 4.41 0.36 -10.79
C LEU A 186 5.32 0.27 -12.02
N GLN A 187 4.73 0.36 -13.21
CA GLN A 187 5.45 0.41 -14.49
C GLN A 187 6.38 1.62 -14.59
N ARG A 188 5.87 2.82 -14.26
CA ARG A 188 6.65 4.06 -14.24
C ARG A 188 7.75 4.01 -13.18
N LEU A 189 7.44 3.53 -11.97
CA LEU A 189 8.42 3.32 -10.91
C LEU A 189 9.56 2.40 -11.35
N THR A 190 9.24 1.28 -11.99
CA THR A 190 10.24 0.33 -12.50
C THR A 190 11.13 0.98 -13.55
N LYS A 191 10.55 1.79 -14.45
CA LYS A 191 11.30 2.50 -15.48
C LYS A 191 12.32 3.47 -14.85
N VAL A 192 11.90 4.27 -13.87
CA VAL A 192 12.81 5.20 -13.17
C VAL A 192 13.92 4.43 -12.44
N LEU A 193 13.58 3.34 -11.74
CA LEU A 193 14.55 2.50 -11.03
C LEU A 193 15.56 1.78 -11.93
N ILE A 194 15.24 1.57 -13.22
CA ILE A 194 16.18 1.01 -14.20
C ILE A 194 17.19 2.06 -14.66
N VAL A 195 16.78 3.33 -14.73
CA VAL A 195 17.60 4.45 -15.21
C VAL A 195 18.51 4.99 -14.11
N VAL A 196 18.06 4.94 -12.86
CA VAL A 196 18.78 5.43 -11.69
C VAL A 196 20.06 4.64 -11.46
N ASP A 197 21.19 5.35 -11.35
CA ASP A 197 22.38 4.78 -10.72
C ASP A 197 22.19 4.79 -9.20
N VAL A 198 21.94 3.60 -8.63
CA VAL A 198 21.68 3.44 -7.20
C VAL A 198 22.97 3.64 -6.39
N GLU A 199 24.12 3.94 -7.00
CA GLU A 199 25.36 4.25 -6.27
C GLU A 199 25.47 5.74 -5.86
N GLU A 200 24.58 6.61 -6.34
CA GLU A 200 24.63 8.04 -6.03
C GLU A 200 23.85 8.45 -4.78
N GLU A 201 24.55 9.06 -3.82
CA GLU A 201 24.05 9.50 -2.50
C GLU A 201 22.75 10.33 -2.58
N ALA A 202 22.54 11.09 -3.66
CA ALA A 202 21.39 11.96 -3.87
C ALA A 202 20.04 11.23 -3.99
N VAL A 203 20.03 10.01 -4.55
CA VAL A 203 18.77 9.28 -4.82
C VAL A 203 18.29 8.48 -3.60
N PHE A 204 19.22 8.12 -2.72
CA PHE A 204 18.94 7.24 -1.57
C PHE A 204 17.86 7.74 -0.61
N PRO A 205 17.83 9.02 -0.19
CA PRO A 205 16.78 9.50 0.72
C PRO A 205 15.39 9.27 0.13
N SER A 206 15.21 9.61 -1.14
CA SER A 206 13.93 9.45 -1.84
C SER A 206 13.56 7.98 -2.08
N LEU A 207 14.55 7.14 -2.36
CA LEU A 207 14.33 5.69 -2.47
C LEU A 207 13.95 5.06 -1.13
N ALA A 208 14.61 5.45 -0.04
CA ALA A 208 14.29 5.00 1.31
C ALA A 208 12.87 5.44 1.71
N ASP A 209 12.50 6.67 1.39
CA ASP A 209 11.13 7.18 1.58
C ASP A 209 10.11 6.43 0.73
N ALA A 210 10.43 6.10 -0.52
CA ALA A 210 9.57 5.29 -1.36
C ALA A 210 9.35 3.87 -0.81
N ILE A 211 10.41 3.22 -0.32
CA ILE A 211 10.33 1.93 0.38
C ILE A 211 9.43 2.05 1.59
N ARG A 212 9.66 3.05 2.44
CA ARG A 212 8.87 3.30 3.64
C ARG A 212 7.38 3.48 3.30
N VAL A 213 7.05 4.39 2.40
CA VAL A 213 5.67 4.67 1.98
C VAL A 213 4.97 3.40 1.47
N VAL A 214 5.64 2.59 0.64
CA VAL A 214 5.06 1.35 0.11
C VAL A 214 4.86 0.30 1.21
N TYR A 215 5.81 0.15 2.12
CA TYR A 215 5.72 -0.84 3.20
C TYR A 215 4.72 -0.44 4.30
N ASP A 216 4.50 0.85 4.51
CA ASP A 216 3.55 1.37 5.49
C ASP A 216 2.12 1.36 4.96
N SER A 217 1.94 1.61 3.65
CA SER A 217 0.62 1.83 3.04
C SER A 217 0.00 0.57 2.42
N THR A 218 0.68 -0.57 2.43
CA THR A 218 0.19 -1.83 1.84
C THR A 218 0.18 -2.95 2.86
N PRO A 219 -0.63 -4.02 2.72
CA PRO A 219 -0.57 -5.16 3.63
C PRO A 219 0.77 -5.90 3.57
N GLY A 220 1.20 -6.48 4.70
CA GLY A 220 2.45 -7.25 4.78
C GLY A 220 2.44 -8.52 3.89
N ALA A 221 3.62 -8.99 3.50
CA ALA A 221 3.80 -10.15 2.60
C ALA A 221 3.12 -11.45 3.07
N ASN A 222 2.84 -11.57 4.38
CA ASN A 222 2.14 -12.70 4.97
C ASN A 222 0.63 -12.72 4.64
N LEU A 223 0.07 -11.57 4.27
CA LEU A 223 -1.35 -11.40 3.95
C LEU A 223 -1.59 -11.40 2.44
N GLN A 224 -0.72 -10.75 1.66
CA GLN A 224 -0.85 -10.65 0.21
C GLN A 224 0.49 -10.39 -0.48
N HIS A 225 0.70 -10.99 -1.66
CA HIS A 225 1.85 -10.65 -2.50
C HIS A 225 1.66 -9.25 -3.09
N ASN A 226 2.53 -8.30 -2.71
CA ASN A 226 2.48 -6.93 -3.20
C ASN A 226 3.59 -6.68 -4.24
N PRO A 227 3.26 -6.35 -5.50
CA PRO A 227 4.25 -6.16 -6.57
C PRO A 227 5.28 -5.06 -6.30
N ALA A 228 4.88 -3.90 -5.74
CA ALA A 228 5.82 -2.83 -5.43
C ALA A 228 6.79 -3.22 -4.32
N ARG A 229 6.33 -3.92 -3.26
CA ARG A 229 7.24 -4.46 -2.23
C ARG A 229 8.26 -5.42 -2.84
N ASN A 230 7.81 -6.32 -3.72
CA ASN A 230 8.70 -7.25 -4.41
C ASN A 230 9.74 -6.49 -5.24
N LEU A 231 9.30 -5.54 -6.10
CA LEU A 231 10.18 -4.70 -6.91
C LEU A 231 11.26 -4.00 -6.07
N LEU A 232 10.85 -3.29 -5.02
CA LEU A 232 11.76 -2.54 -4.16
C LEU A 232 12.69 -3.44 -3.35
N SER A 233 12.25 -4.65 -2.97
CA SER A 233 13.10 -5.62 -2.27
C SER A 233 14.23 -6.22 -3.11
N GLN A 234 14.14 -6.13 -4.45
CA GLN A 234 15.17 -6.62 -5.36
C GLN A 234 16.34 -5.63 -5.54
N ILE A 235 16.19 -4.41 -5.05
CA ILE A 235 17.25 -3.41 -5.05
C ILE A 235 18.30 -3.85 -4.02
N LYS A 236 19.51 -4.19 -4.48
CA LYS A 236 20.52 -4.83 -3.64
C LYS A 236 20.96 -3.93 -2.48
N PRO A 237 21.22 -4.51 -1.30
CA PRO A 237 21.82 -3.80 -0.16
C PRO A 237 23.28 -3.37 -0.34
N SER A 238 23.98 -3.80 -1.40
CA SER A 238 25.39 -3.43 -1.60
C SER A 238 25.56 -1.92 -1.81
N SER A 239 24.60 -1.24 -2.43
CA SER A 239 24.53 0.23 -2.53
C SER A 239 24.03 0.88 -1.23
N LEU A 240 23.27 0.18 -0.39
CA LEU A 240 22.85 0.65 0.94
C LEU A 240 23.95 0.55 2.02
N SER A 241 25.13 0.01 1.69
CA SER A 241 26.25 -0.12 2.63
C SER A 241 26.95 1.21 2.98
N GLY A 242 26.72 2.26 2.17
CA GLY A 242 27.13 3.64 2.45
C GLY A 242 26.19 4.38 3.40
N ILE A 243 24.96 3.88 3.59
CA ILE A 243 24.12 4.33 4.69
C ILE A 243 24.70 3.69 5.94
N ASN A 244 25.07 4.54 6.88
CA ASN A 244 25.19 4.22 8.29
C ASN A 244 23.82 3.75 8.81
N MET A 245 23.33 2.60 8.33
CA MET A 245 22.40 1.74 9.05
C MET A 245 23.22 1.25 10.24
N GLN A 246 23.29 2.08 11.27
CA GLN A 246 24.07 1.85 12.48
C GLN A 246 23.60 0.59 13.24
N GLN A 247 22.53 -0.07 12.76
CA GLN A 247 22.00 -1.33 13.26
C GLN A 247 21.90 -2.37 12.15
N GLN A 248 22.37 -3.58 12.45
CA GLN A 248 22.19 -4.76 11.60
C GLN A 248 20.69 -5.03 11.35
N PRO A 249 20.27 -5.46 10.15
CA PRO A 249 18.87 -5.75 9.81
C PRO A 249 18.18 -6.69 10.81
N ASP A 250 18.90 -7.68 11.33
CA ASP A 250 18.36 -8.61 12.33
C ASP A 250 18.01 -7.91 13.66
N VAL A 251 18.83 -6.95 14.08
CA VAL A 251 18.59 -6.14 15.29
C VAL A 251 17.39 -5.22 15.09
N TYR A 252 17.27 -4.64 13.89
CA TYR A 252 16.11 -3.82 13.51
C TYR A 252 14.81 -4.64 13.52
N LEU A 253 14.79 -5.81 12.88
CA LEU A 253 13.61 -6.67 12.80
C LEU A 253 13.19 -7.18 14.19
N GLU A 254 14.14 -7.61 15.01
CA GLU A 254 13.85 -8.12 16.34
C GLU A 254 13.35 -7.00 17.28
N SER A 255 13.93 -5.80 17.21
CA SER A 255 13.46 -4.65 17.99
C SER A 255 12.04 -4.22 17.59
N HIS A 256 11.73 -4.15 16.30
CA HIS A 256 10.39 -3.81 15.82
C HIS A 256 9.35 -4.89 16.15
N LYS A 257 9.74 -6.17 16.09
CA LYS A 257 8.90 -7.28 16.55
C LYS A 257 8.56 -7.16 18.03
N GLN A 258 9.50 -6.74 18.87
CA GLN A 258 9.25 -6.48 20.29
C GLN A 258 8.32 -5.29 20.50
N VAL A 259 8.55 -4.16 19.82
CA VAL A 259 7.69 -2.97 19.92
C VAL A 259 6.27 -3.25 19.41
N LEU A 260 6.12 -4.01 18.33
CA LEU A 260 4.81 -4.46 17.84
C LEU A 260 4.10 -5.33 18.88
N LYS A 261 4.81 -6.27 19.50
CA LYS A 261 4.27 -7.09 20.59
C LYS A 261 3.81 -6.22 21.77
N TRP A 262 4.63 -5.25 22.18
CA TRP A 262 4.29 -4.31 23.25
C TRP A 262 3.06 -3.47 22.93
N THR A 263 2.98 -2.98 21.69
CA THR A 263 1.83 -2.20 21.20
C THR A 263 0.55 -3.02 21.34
N LYS A 264 0.53 -4.26 20.81
CA LYS A 264 -0.64 -5.15 20.91
C LYS A 264 -1.02 -5.51 22.36
N GLU A 265 -0.05 -5.62 23.27
CA GLU A 265 -0.31 -5.88 24.69
C GLU A 265 -0.90 -4.67 25.41
N LEU A 266 -0.40 -3.47 25.13
CA LEU A 266 -0.91 -2.22 25.70
C LEU A 266 -2.28 -1.84 25.12
N GLU A 267 -2.51 -2.03 23.82
CA GLU A 267 -3.82 -1.84 23.17
C GLU A 267 -4.85 -2.77 23.79
N PHE A 268 -4.51 -4.04 24.00
CA PHE A 268 -5.41 -4.97 24.68
C PHE A 268 -5.76 -4.52 26.11
N LEU A 269 -4.78 -4.13 26.92
CA LEU A 269 -5.05 -3.68 28.29
C LEU A 269 -5.82 -2.37 28.33
N GLY A 270 -5.45 -1.42 27.47
CA GLY A 270 -6.12 -0.15 27.35
C GLY A 270 -7.55 -0.28 26.83
N TYR A 271 -7.82 -1.24 25.94
CA TYR A 271 -9.17 -1.62 25.55
C TYR A 271 -9.98 -2.10 26.76
N ILE A 272 -9.49 -3.08 27.52
CA ILE A 272 -10.19 -3.61 28.70
C ILE A 272 -10.50 -2.49 29.69
N LEU A 273 -9.54 -1.59 29.94
CA LEU A 273 -9.76 -0.46 30.85
C LEU A 273 -10.78 0.55 30.28
N SER A 274 -10.71 0.87 28.99
CA SER A 274 -11.65 1.80 28.35
C SER A 274 -13.09 1.27 28.44
N GLU A 275 -13.29 -0.01 28.11
CA GLU A 275 -14.60 -0.68 28.16
C GLU A 275 -15.26 -0.60 29.55
N ILE A 276 -14.49 -0.79 30.61
CA ILE A 276 -15.05 -0.78 31.98
C ILE A 276 -15.20 0.62 32.55
N VAL A 277 -14.44 1.59 32.04
CA VAL A 277 -14.46 2.98 32.51
C VAL A 277 -15.56 3.77 31.81
N ASP A 278 -15.69 3.57 30.51
CA ASP A 278 -16.56 4.31 29.60
C ASP A 278 -17.04 3.38 28.47
N PRO A 279 -18.07 2.53 28.74
CA PRO A 279 -18.50 1.49 27.82
C PRO A 279 -19.01 2.03 26.49
N ASP A 280 -19.54 3.26 26.48
CA ASP A 280 -20.10 3.89 25.28
C ASP A 280 -19.05 4.78 24.56
N GLY A 281 -17.99 5.24 25.25
CA GLY A 281 -17.08 6.26 24.74
C GLY A 281 -16.18 5.85 23.57
N LEU A 282 -15.95 4.56 23.33
CA LEU A 282 -15.27 4.11 22.11
C LEU A 282 -16.26 4.04 20.92
N GLU A 283 -17.49 3.57 21.16
CA GLU A 283 -18.55 3.53 20.15
C GLU A 283 -18.96 4.95 19.70
N GLU A 284 -19.10 5.90 20.63
CA GLU A 284 -19.39 7.31 20.34
C GLU A 284 -18.32 7.97 19.46
N ARG A 285 -17.08 7.48 19.51
CA ARG A 285 -15.97 7.93 18.66
C ARG A 285 -15.86 7.16 17.33
N GLY A 286 -16.84 6.30 17.03
CA GLY A 286 -16.93 5.56 15.77
C GLY A 286 -16.20 4.22 15.76
N TYR A 287 -15.71 3.73 16.91
CA TYR A 287 -15.04 2.43 17.01
C TYR A 287 -16.04 1.31 17.29
N TYR A 288 -16.90 0.96 16.34
CA TYR A 288 -17.93 -0.10 16.50
C TYR A 288 -17.38 -1.49 16.83
N CYS A 289 -16.11 -1.74 16.54
CA CYS A 289 -15.35 -2.77 17.20
C CYS A 289 -14.23 -2.08 17.97
N HIS A 290 -14.34 -2.08 19.30
CA HIS A 290 -13.42 -1.41 20.21
C HIS A 290 -11.95 -1.87 20.11
N GLN A 291 -11.68 -2.90 19.29
CA GLN A 291 -10.34 -3.38 18.93
C GLN A 291 -9.71 -2.66 17.73
N ALA A 292 -10.50 -1.91 16.97
CA ALA A 292 -10.00 -1.01 15.95
C ALA A 292 -9.42 0.28 16.57
N ALA A 293 -9.66 0.51 17.86
CA ALA A 293 -9.05 1.60 18.59
C ALA A 293 -7.56 1.31 18.77
N ASP A 294 -6.73 2.10 18.12
CA ASP A 294 -5.29 2.03 18.27
C ASP A 294 -4.84 2.66 19.60
N LEU A 295 -3.58 2.42 19.97
CA LEU A 295 -3.05 2.95 21.23
C LEU A 295 -3.25 4.48 21.42
N PRO A 296 -3.07 5.34 20.40
CA PRO A 296 -3.42 6.75 20.48
C PRO A 296 -4.87 7.04 20.89
N ALA A 297 -5.84 6.41 20.22
CA ALA A 297 -7.26 6.60 20.54
C ALA A 297 -7.60 6.15 21.97
N ILE A 298 -7.02 5.03 22.41
CA ILE A 298 -7.13 4.52 23.78
C ILE A 298 -6.53 5.53 24.78
N VAL A 299 -5.35 6.09 24.48
CA VAL A 299 -4.71 7.08 25.36
C VAL A 299 -5.58 8.32 25.50
N ASP A 300 -6.14 8.84 24.41
CA ASP A 300 -6.99 10.02 24.44
C ASP A 300 -8.28 9.77 25.23
N THR A 301 -8.86 8.57 25.08
CA THR A 301 -10.04 8.12 25.84
C THR A 301 -9.76 8.10 27.35
N LEU A 302 -8.67 7.43 27.75
CA LEU A 302 -8.32 7.27 29.15
C LEU A 302 -7.80 8.56 29.78
N GLU A 303 -7.12 9.41 29.01
CA GLU A 303 -6.73 10.75 29.45
C GLU A 303 -7.96 11.60 29.78
N CYS A 304 -8.99 11.61 28.92
CA CYS A 304 -10.26 12.29 29.19
C CYS A 304 -10.91 11.73 30.47
N ALA A 305 -10.96 10.40 30.59
CA ALA A 305 -11.51 9.75 31.77
C ALA A 305 -10.73 10.13 33.06
N CYS A 306 -9.43 10.37 33.00
CA CYS A 306 -8.67 10.81 34.18
C CYS A 306 -9.12 12.18 34.73
N PHE A 307 -9.74 13.05 33.93
CA PHE A 307 -10.15 14.40 34.37
C PHE A 307 -11.65 14.56 34.61
N GLN A 308 -12.47 13.73 33.97
CA GLN A 308 -13.92 13.81 34.13
C GLN A 308 -14.32 13.48 35.58
N PRO A 309 -14.99 14.40 36.30
CA PRO A 309 -15.30 14.24 37.73
C PRO A 309 -16.09 12.97 38.06
N ASN A 310 -16.93 12.53 37.11
CA ASN A 310 -17.83 11.39 37.27
C ASN A 310 -17.33 10.11 36.59
N SER A 311 -16.11 10.11 36.05
CA SER A 311 -15.59 8.90 35.42
C SER A 311 -15.29 7.83 36.47
N ARG A 312 -15.46 6.57 36.06
CA ARG A 312 -15.14 5.42 36.92
C ARG A 312 -13.65 5.37 37.28
N LEU A 313 -12.79 5.78 36.35
CA LEU A 313 -11.34 5.81 36.54
C LEU A 313 -10.92 6.87 37.57
N ARG A 314 -11.51 8.06 37.51
CA ARG A 314 -11.21 9.15 38.45
C ARG A 314 -11.62 8.82 39.88
N CYS A 315 -12.68 8.03 40.04
CA CYS A 315 -13.16 7.57 41.34
C CYS A 315 -12.28 6.51 42.02
N VAL A 316 -11.41 5.80 41.26
CA VAL A 316 -10.49 4.80 41.82
C VAL A 316 -9.07 5.32 41.99
N LEU A 317 -8.60 6.18 41.09
CA LEU A 317 -7.25 6.74 41.15
C LEU A 317 -7.22 8.01 42.00
N ASP A 318 -6.35 8.06 43.00
CA ASP A 318 -6.04 9.33 43.67
C ASP A 318 -5.37 10.32 42.70
N GLU A 319 -5.31 11.59 43.09
CA GLU A 319 -4.84 12.65 42.18
C GLU A 319 -3.37 12.48 41.76
N ARG A 320 -2.52 11.94 42.64
CA ARG A 320 -1.10 11.71 42.34
C ARG A 320 -0.96 10.54 41.37
N THR A 321 -1.66 9.45 41.63
CA THR A 321 -1.65 8.26 40.77
C THR A 321 -2.27 8.56 39.41
N SER A 322 -3.35 9.33 39.35
CA SER A 322 -3.97 9.77 38.09
C SER A 322 -3.00 10.61 37.23
N ARG A 323 -2.28 11.57 37.84
CA ARG A 323 -1.24 12.35 37.14
C ARG A 323 -0.10 11.47 36.63
N HIS A 324 0.34 10.51 37.43
CA HIS A 324 1.39 9.57 37.04
C HIS A 324 0.95 8.67 35.88
N PHE A 325 -0.24 8.07 35.99
CA PHE A 325 -0.84 7.23 34.96
C PHE A 325 -0.99 7.98 33.63
N ARG A 326 -1.47 9.23 33.66
CA ARG A 326 -1.53 10.10 32.49
C ARG A 326 -0.17 10.29 31.82
N ASN A 327 0.87 10.57 32.59
CA ASN A 327 2.21 10.75 32.04
C ASN A 327 2.72 9.46 31.35
N LEU A 328 2.40 8.28 31.91
CA LEU A 328 2.73 7.01 31.27
C LEU A 328 1.94 6.79 29.98
N LEU A 329 0.64 7.10 29.96
CA LEU A 329 -0.18 7.03 28.75
C LEU A 329 0.40 7.92 27.63
N LEU A 330 0.78 9.16 27.94
CA LEU A 330 1.40 10.07 26.97
C LEU A 330 2.74 9.54 26.45
N ARG A 331 3.58 8.97 27.32
CA ARG A 331 4.85 8.34 26.90
C ARG A 331 4.61 7.10 26.04
N SER A 332 3.53 6.36 26.27
CA SER A 332 3.21 5.17 25.46
C SER A 332 2.89 5.49 24.00
N LYS A 333 2.45 6.72 23.67
CA LYS A 333 2.33 7.18 22.27
C LYS A 333 3.65 7.04 21.52
N GLN A 334 4.80 7.18 22.19
CA GLN A 334 6.11 6.97 21.57
C GLN A 334 6.33 5.51 21.11
N ILE A 335 5.78 4.52 21.82
CA ILE A 335 5.86 3.10 21.44
C ILE A 335 5.13 2.91 20.10
N ARG A 336 3.89 3.41 19.97
CA ARG A 336 3.14 3.36 18.71
C ARG A 336 3.81 4.18 17.61
N ASN A 337 4.32 5.37 17.93
CA ASN A 337 4.98 6.26 16.98
C ASN A 337 6.23 5.62 16.35
N VAL A 338 7.04 4.96 17.17
CA VAL A 338 8.19 4.17 16.72
C VAL A 338 7.73 3.03 15.80
N MET A 339 6.66 2.33 16.16
CA MET A 339 6.10 1.25 15.33
C MET A 339 5.56 1.77 13.99
N ALA A 340 4.79 2.86 14.03
CA ALA A 340 4.13 3.46 12.87
C ALA A 340 5.13 4.06 11.87
N HIS A 341 6.22 4.65 12.35
CA HIS A 341 7.22 5.30 11.51
C HIS A 341 8.51 4.50 11.37
N HIS A 342 8.53 3.25 11.84
CA HIS A 342 9.66 2.34 11.67
C HIS A 342 11.01 2.96 12.12
N LEU A 343 10.99 3.72 13.21
CA LEU A 343 12.15 4.50 13.66
C LEU A 343 13.27 3.56 14.14
N SER A 344 14.51 3.81 13.71
CA SER A 344 15.66 3.06 14.22
C SER A 344 15.83 3.28 15.73
N LEU A 345 16.01 2.19 16.48
CA LEU A 345 15.98 2.20 17.94
C LEU A 345 17.35 1.90 18.52
N THR A 346 18.02 2.91 19.07
CA THR A 346 19.21 2.65 19.90
C THR A 346 18.86 1.76 21.09
N HIS A 347 19.84 1.02 21.61
CA HIS A 347 19.63 0.13 22.76
C HIS A 347 19.03 0.87 23.97
N GLU A 348 19.50 2.10 24.22
CA GLU A 348 19.00 2.97 25.28
C GLU A 348 17.53 3.36 25.07
N LYS A 349 17.13 3.73 23.84
CA LYS A 349 15.73 4.02 23.50
C LYS A 349 14.86 2.79 23.68
N LEU A 350 15.31 1.62 23.21
CA LEU A 350 14.57 0.36 23.38
C LEU A 350 14.37 0.02 24.87
N LEU A 351 15.38 0.26 25.70
CA LEU A 351 15.29 0.07 27.15
C LEU A 351 14.30 1.06 27.80
N ALA A 352 14.34 2.34 27.41
CA ALA A 352 13.39 3.34 27.90
C ALA A 352 11.94 3.02 27.52
N LEU A 353 11.70 2.53 26.29
CA LEU A 353 10.40 2.07 25.83
C LEU A 353 9.95 0.83 26.61
N ARG A 354 10.86 -0.13 26.86
CA ARG A 354 10.58 -1.32 27.69
C ARG A 354 10.14 -0.92 29.10
N ASN A 355 10.88 -0.02 29.75
CA ASN A 355 10.54 0.44 31.10
C ASN A 355 9.17 1.13 31.12
N THR A 356 8.91 2.00 30.14
CA THR A 356 7.59 2.67 29.99
C THR A 356 6.48 1.63 29.82
N LYS A 357 6.70 0.60 28.99
CA LYS A 357 5.75 -0.49 28.76
C LYS A 357 5.47 -1.27 30.04
N GLU A 358 6.50 -1.70 30.76
CA GLU A 358 6.36 -2.51 31.98
C GLU A 358 5.69 -1.74 33.12
N GLU A 359 5.99 -0.44 33.25
CA GLU A 359 5.36 0.45 34.23
C GLU A 359 3.89 0.68 33.89
N LEU A 360 3.59 1.01 32.64
CA LEU A 360 2.21 1.22 32.19
C LEU A 360 1.37 -0.07 32.24
N GLU A 361 1.95 -1.23 31.93
CA GLU A 361 1.29 -2.54 32.08
C GLU A 361 0.84 -2.79 33.52
N ARG A 362 1.71 -2.48 34.49
CA ARG A 362 1.40 -2.65 35.92
C ARG A 362 0.28 -1.72 36.35
N GLU A 363 0.34 -0.45 35.93
CA GLU A 363 -0.71 0.53 36.24
C GLU A 363 -2.05 0.17 35.58
N PHE A 364 -2.03 -0.32 34.33
CA PHE A 364 -3.24 -0.85 33.69
C PHE A 364 -3.87 -1.99 34.49
N GLN A 365 -3.08 -2.99 34.88
CA GLN A 365 -3.60 -4.13 35.63
C GLN A 365 -4.15 -3.70 37.00
N SER A 366 -3.46 -2.79 37.68
CA SER A 366 -3.91 -2.21 38.95
C SER A 366 -5.23 -1.44 38.79
N ALA A 367 -5.31 -0.54 37.81
CA ALA A 367 -6.49 0.26 37.52
C ALA A 367 -7.68 -0.63 37.12
N ILE A 368 -7.46 -1.63 36.25
CA ILE A 368 -8.49 -2.60 35.85
C ILE A 368 -9.04 -3.32 37.08
N GLY A 369 -8.18 -3.85 37.95
CA GLY A 369 -8.61 -4.54 39.16
C GLY A 369 -9.40 -3.65 40.12
N GLN A 370 -8.96 -2.40 40.29
CA GLN A 370 -9.65 -1.43 41.17
C GLN A 370 -11.02 -1.01 40.61
N VAL A 371 -11.11 -0.69 39.31
CA VAL A 371 -12.39 -0.35 38.65
C VAL A 371 -13.32 -1.56 38.69
N ALA A 372 -12.84 -2.74 38.30
CA ALA A 372 -13.63 -3.96 38.28
C ALA A 372 -14.22 -4.29 39.66
N SER A 373 -13.39 -4.21 40.72
CA SER A 373 -13.81 -4.44 42.10
C SER A 373 -14.83 -3.40 42.58
N ARG A 374 -14.56 -2.10 42.36
CA ARG A 374 -15.44 -1.00 42.81
C ARG A 374 -16.82 -1.03 42.14
N TYR A 375 -16.88 -1.40 40.87
CA TYR A 375 -18.11 -1.40 40.08
C TYR A 375 -18.71 -2.80 39.86
N ASN A 376 -18.18 -3.82 40.56
CA ASN A 376 -18.64 -5.21 40.48
C ASN A 376 -18.69 -5.77 39.04
N ILE A 377 -17.67 -5.46 38.24
CA ILE A 377 -17.54 -5.93 36.85
C ILE A 377 -16.72 -7.21 36.86
N GLN A 378 -17.35 -8.34 36.52
CA GLN A 378 -16.71 -9.65 36.61
C GLN A 378 -15.94 -10.03 35.36
N GLN A 379 -16.40 -9.61 34.18
CA GLN A 379 -15.82 -9.99 32.90
C GLN A 379 -16.02 -8.90 31.84
N VAL A 380 -15.17 -8.90 30.82
CA VAL A 380 -15.26 -8.07 29.62
C VAL A 380 -15.20 -8.95 28.38
N THR A 381 -16.05 -8.67 27.40
CA THR A 381 -16.02 -9.35 26.09
C THR A 381 -14.81 -8.89 25.29
N TRP A 382 -14.07 -9.82 24.69
CA TRP A 382 -12.91 -9.55 23.84
C TRP A 382 -12.99 -10.43 22.58
N TYR A 383 -12.48 -9.96 21.45
CA TYR A 383 -12.56 -10.67 20.16
C TYR A 383 -11.14 -11.01 19.67
N PRO A 384 -10.60 -12.20 19.92
CA PRO A 384 -9.19 -12.50 19.67
C PRO A 384 -8.70 -12.36 18.20
N ASP A 385 -9.61 -12.22 17.23
CA ASP A 385 -9.34 -12.34 15.81
C ASP A 385 -9.14 -10.96 15.12
N ASP A 386 -7.93 -10.72 14.59
CA ASP A 386 -7.60 -9.56 13.72
C ASP A 386 -8.23 -9.70 12.31
N THR A 387 -9.04 -10.73 12.06
CA THR A 387 -9.65 -10.97 10.74
C THR A 387 -10.88 -10.09 10.52
N GLU A 388 -10.62 -8.80 10.27
CA GLU A 388 -11.59 -7.75 9.89
C GLU A 388 -12.55 -8.15 8.73
N PHE A 389 -12.28 -9.26 8.04
CA PHE A 389 -13.02 -9.74 6.87
C PHE A 389 -14.05 -10.85 7.13
N SER A 390 -14.14 -11.39 8.34
CA SER A 390 -15.21 -12.32 8.67
C SER A 390 -16.45 -11.52 9.05
N GLY A 391 -17.50 -11.60 8.21
CA GLY A 391 -18.72 -10.81 8.38
C GLY A 391 -19.36 -10.96 9.78
N PRO A 392 -20.31 -10.08 10.16
CA PRO A 392 -20.81 -9.94 11.54
C PRO A 392 -21.28 -11.22 12.22
N SER A 393 -21.72 -12.22 11.45
CA SER A 393 -22.31 -13.46 11.95
C SER A 393 -21.32 -14.51 12.48
N HIS A 394 -20.00 -14.29 12.36
CA HIS A 394 -18.98 -15.31 12.72
C HIS A 394 -17.90 -14.81 13.67
N ARG A 395 -18.05 -13.63 14.29
CA ARG A 395 -17.04 -13.11 15.22
C ARG A 395 -16.98 -13.97 16.48
N HIS A 396 -15.85 -14.61 16.71
CA HIS A 396 -15.58 -15.34 17.93
C HIS A 396 -15.38 -14.35 19.08
N THR A 397 -16.22 -14.44 20.10
CA THR A 397 -16.09 -13.68 21.35
C THR A 397 -15.51 -14.57 22.45
N GLU A 398 -14.58 -14.02 23.21
CA GLU A 398 -14.02 -14.59 24.41
C GLU A 398 -14.29 -13.67 25.61
N ALA A 399 -14.57 -14.25 26.78
CA ALA A 399 -14.81 -13.48 28.00
C ALA A 399 -13.51 -13.42 28.84
N ILE A 400 -13.03 -12.21 29.10
CA ILE A 400 -11.87 -11.95 29.97
C ILE A 400 -12.36 -11.69 31.38
N ALA A 401 -12.05 -12.57 32.32
CA ALA A 401 -12.41 -12.41 33.72
C ALA A 401 -11.52 -11.33 34.39
N LEU A 402 -12.07 -10.44 35.21
CA LEU A 402 -11.30 -9.34 35.80
C LEU A 402 -10.84 -9.59 37.26
N GLY A 403 -11.34 -10.65 37.91
CA GLY A 403 -11.11 -10.91 39.34
C GLY A 403 -10.19 -12.08 39.69
N SER A 404 -9.75 -12.89 38.72
CA SER A 404 -9.02 -14.15 38.99
C SER A 404 -7.56 -14.10 38.55
N GLU A 405 -7.32 -13.88 37.25
CA GLU A 405 -6.00 -13.91 36.63
C GLU A 405 -5.72 -12.59 35.90
N PRO A 406 -4.45 -12.15 35.77
CA PRO A 406 -4.12 -10.96 34.98
C PRO A 406 -4.69 -11.04 33.55
N PRO A 407 -5.35 -9.98 33.03
CA PRO A 407 -5.96 -10.01 31.70
C PRO A 407 -4.98 -10.44 30.60
N LEU A 408 -3.72 -10.00 30.66
CA LEU A 408 -2.69 -10.38 29.68
C LEU A 408 -2.39 -11.87 29.66
N TYR A 409 -2.42 -12.53 30.81
CA TYR A 409 -2.21 -13.98 30.90
C TYR A 409 -3.36 -14.74 30.22
N GLN A 410 -4.60 -14.29 30.45
CA GLN A 410 -5.77 -14.88 29.80
C GLN A 410 -5.71 -14.71 28.29
N ARG A 411 -5.34 -13.52 27.80
CA ARG A 411 -5.09 -13.27 26.37
C ARG A 411 -4.06 -14.22 25.78
N GLN A 412 -2.90 -14.38 26.43
CA GLN A 412 -1.86 -15.28 25.94
C GLN A 412 -2.33 -16.74 25.88
N ARG A 413 -3.12 -17.17 26.88
CA ARG A 413 -3.73 -18.51 26.90
C ARG A 413 -4.71 -18.70 25.73
N ILE A 414 -5.61 -17.75 25.51
CA ILE A 414 -6.60 -17.80 24.41
C ILE A 414 -5.90 -17.88 23.05
N LEU A 415 -4.95 -16.97 22.79
CA LEU A 415 -4.20 -16.94 21.52
C LEU A 415 -3.38 -18.23 21.30
N ALA A 416 -2.87 -18.85 22.37
CA ALA A 416 -2.17 -20.12 22.28
C ALA A 416 -3.10 -21.30 21.93
N PHE A 417 -4.37 -21.27 22.37
CA PHE A 417 -5.36 -22.28 22.00
C PHE A 417 -5.75 -22.19 20.52
N GLU A 418 -5.90 -20.98 19.98
CA GLU A 418 -6.23 -20.75 18.57
C GLU A 418 -5.08 -21.14 17.64
N ALA A 419 -3.84 -20.85 18.02
CA ALA A 419 -2.64 -21.24 17.26
C ALA A 419 -2.38 -22.77 17.27
N GLY A 420 -3.13 -23.55 18.05
CA GLY A 420 -3.02 -25.00 18.09
C GLY A 420 -3.33 -25.66 16.74
N PRO A 421 -2.78 -26.85 16.43
CA PRO A 421 -2.97 -27.51 15.15
C PRO A 421 -4.45 -27.86 14.95
N SER A 422 -5.19 -27.02 14.20
CA SER A 422 -6.62 -27.18 13.89
C SER A 422 -6.95 -28.40 13.00
N ASN A 423 -5.97 -29.29 12.76
CA ASN A 423 -6.08 -30.52 11.99
C ASN A 423 -6.20 -31.80 12.86
N MET A 424 -6.96 -31.75 13.96
CA MET A 424 -7.47 -32.99 14.57
C MET A 424 -8.96 -33.15 14.22
N PRO A 425 -9.32 -34.06 13.28
CA PRO A 425 -10.70 -34.21 12.84
C PRO A 425 -11.58 -34.72 13.98
N LYS A 426 -12.47 -33.85 14.47
CA LYS A 426 -13.51 -34.11 15.50
C LYS A 426 -14.65 -35.04 15.06
N LYS A 427 -14.46 -35.84 14.01
CA LYS A 427 -15.30 -37.01 13.75
C LYS A 427 -14.43 -38.21 14.04
N ASN A 428 -14.68 -38.94 15.13
CA ASN A 428 -14.52 -40.39 15.25
C ASN A 428 -14.56 -40.90 16.71
N LYS A 429 -15.75 -40.94 17.31
CA LYS A 429 -15.98 -41.90 18.42
C LYS A 429 -16.14 -43.34 17.88
N LYS A 430 -16.60 -43.52 16.62
CA LYS A 430 -16.73 -44.82 15.93
C LYS A 430 -15.47 -45.37 15.24
N LYS A 431 -14.42 -44.57 14.98
CA LYS A 431 -13.16 -45.07 14.38
C LYS A 431 -12.11 -45.46 15.43
N LYS A 432 -12.37 -45.24 16.72
CA LYS A 432 -11.45 -45.69 17.78
C LYS A 432 -11.49 -47.22 17.92
N GLU A 433 -12.66 -47.84 17.76
CA GLU A 433 -12.81 -49.29 17.71
C GLU A 433 -12.19 -49.89 16.43
N LYS A 434 -12.49 -49.32 15.25
CA LYS A 434 -11.93 -49.81 13.98
C LYS A 434 -10.41 -49.64 13.89
N LYS A 435 -9.85 -48.58 14.50
CA LYS A 435 -8.40 -48.33 14.55
C LYS A 435 -7.71 -49.19 15.61
N GLN A 436 -8.44 -49.70 16.60
CA GLN A 436 -7.92 -50.66 17.58
C GLN A 436 -7.86 -52.07 16.98
N GLU A 437 -8.89 -52.48 16.24
CA GLU A 437 -8.89 -53.72 15.44
C GLU A 437 -7.80 -53.72 14.36
N GLU A 438 -7.62 -52.59 13.66
CA GLU A 438 -6.55 -52.45 12.67
C GLU A 438 -5.16 -52.42 13.33
N LYS A 439 -5.03 -51.81 14.52
CA LYS A 439 -3.79 -51.88 15.31
C LYS A 439 -3.48 -53.31 15.72
N GLU A 440 -4.45 -54.09 16.17
CA GLU A 440 -4.25 -55.49 16.57
C GLU A 440 -3.92 -56.39 15.38
N ARG A 441 -4.60 -56.23 14.23
CA ARG A 441 -4.22 -56.90 12.99
C ARG A 441 -2.81 -56.53 12.53
N THR A 442 -2.40 -55.28 12.71
CA THR A 442 -1.04 -54.83 12.36
C THR A 442 -0.01 -55.36 13.36
N LYS A 443 -0.37 -55.48 14.64
CA LYS A 443 0.48 -56.02 15.70
C LYS A 443 0.70 -57.53 15.51
N MET A 444 -0.35 -58.29 15.17
CA MET A 444 -0.24 -59.71 14.80
C MET A 444 0.63 -59.92 13.55
N LYS A 445 0.44 -59.11 12.49
CA LYS A 445 1.30 -59.16 11.30
C LYS A 445 2.76 -58.77 11.59
N GLN A 446 3.00 -57.86 12.54
CA GLN A 446 4.34 -57.51 12.98
C GLN A 446 4.97 -58.60 13.86
N GLU A 447 4.19 -59.30 14.66
CA GLU A 447 4.66 -60.43 15.47
C GLU A 447 4.95 -61.68 14.62
N GLU A 448 4.13 -61.99 13.62
CA GLU A 448 4.45 -63.01 12.61
C GLU A 448 5.73 -62.66 11.84
N LYS A 449 5.92 -61.39 11.45
CA LYS A 449 7.16 -60.92 10.82
C LYS A 449 8.36 -60.98 11.77
N LYS A 450 8.18 -60.73 13.07
CA LYS A 450 9.24 -60.87 14.09
C LYS A 450 9.61 -62.35 14.33
N GLN A 451 8.63 -63.26 14.30
CA GLN A 451 8.90 -64.71 14.40
C GLN A 451 9.61 -65.25 13.14
N LYS A 452 9.21 -64.81 11.93
CA LYS A 452 9.95 -65.12 10.69
C LYS A 452 11.38 -64.55 10.70
N LYS A 453 11.58 -63.32 11.21
CA LYS A 453 12.92 -62.71 11.36
C LYS A 453 13.81 -63.38 12.42
N LYS A 454 13.25 -64.01 13.46
CA LYS A 454 14.04 -64.76 14.47
C LYS A 454 14.59 -66.08 13.92
N LYS A 455 13.92 -66.71 12.95
CA LYS A 455 14.45 -67.93 12.27
C LYS A 455 15.50 -67.65 11.20
N GLN A 456 15.63 -66.40 10.74
CA GLN A 456 16.60 -65.96 9.72
C GLN A 456 17.83 -65.22 10.27
N LYS A 457 18.03 -65.22 11.60
CA LYS A 457 19.28 -64.77 12.24
C LYS A 457 20.29 -65.93 12.34
N LYS A 458 20.69 -66.49 11.20
CA LYS A 458 21.94 -67.23 11.07
C LYS A 458 22.72 -66.58 9.93
N LYS A 459 23.85 -65.96 10.31
CA LYS A 459 24.87 -65.30 9.46
C LYS A 459 24.32 -64.54 8.25
N ALA A 460 23.82 -63.33 8.49
CA ALA A 460 23.88 -62.30 7.45
C ALA A 460 25.35 -61.93 7.30
N THR A 461 25.99 -62.46 6.26
CA THR A 461 27.32 -62.04 5.80
C THR A 461 27.34 -60.54 5.57
N GLU A 462 28.49 -59.92 5.77
CA GLU A 462 28.72 -58.49 5.56
C GLU A 462 28.25 -58.02 4.17
N GLU A 463 28.40 -58.91 3.18
CA GLU A 463 27.90 -58.78 1.81
C GLU A 463 26.38 -58.53 1.73
N SER A 464 25.57 -59.19 2.58
CA SER A 464 24.12 -58.96 2.62
C SER A 464 23.76 -57.58 3.16
N ARG A 465 24.57 -57.03 4.08
CA ARG A 465 24.37 -55.67 4.59
C ARG A 465 24.76 -54.62 3.55
N ALA A 466 25.86 -54.84 2.84
CA ALA A 466 26.29 -53.99 1.73
C ALA A 466 25.22 -53.96 0.62
N ALA A 467 24.68 -55.12 0.22
CA ALA A 467 23.61 -55.20 -0.77
C ALA A 467 22.34 -54.44 -0.35
N HIS A 468 21.97 -54.50 0.93
CA HIS A 468 20.82 -53.76 1.45
C HIS A 468 21.04 -52.24 1.45
N LEU A 469 22.24 -51.76 1.77
CA LEU A 469 22.58 -50.33 1.70
C LEU A 469 22.51 -49.82 0.26
N ILE A 470 23.08 -50.57 -0.70
CA ILE A 470 23.01 -50.24 -2.13
C ILE A 470 21.54 -50.18 -2.61
N ALA A 471 20.71 -51.12 -2.19
CA ALA A 471 19.29 -51.13 -2.54
C ALA A 471 18.52 -49.94 -1.94
N LEU A 472 18.85 -49.54 -0.70
CA LEU A 472 18.26 -48.37 -0.04
C LEU A 472 18.65 -47.08 -0.76
N GLU A 473 19.93 -46.92 -1.09
CA GLU A 473 20.43 -45.75 -1.81
C GLU A 473 19.80 -45.64 -3.20
N ALA A 474 19.70 -46.75 -3.94
CA ALA A 474 19.01 -46.80 -5.23
C ALA A 474 17.53 -46.42 -5.10
N SER A 475 16.85 -46.84 -4.03
CA SER A 475 15.46 -46.47 -3.75
C SER A 475 15.30 -44.97 -3.47
N LEU A 476 16.22 -44.37 -2.71
CA LEU A 476 16.22 -42.92 -2.43
C LEU A 476 16.45 -42.11 -3.71
N ARG A 477 17.42 -42.50 -4.55
CA ARG A 477 17.67 -41.84 -5.84
C ARG A 477 16.43 -41.88 -6.74
N ARG A 478 15.71 -43.00 -6.79
CA ARG A 478 14.43 -43.09 -7.54
C ARG A 478 13.35 -42.17 -6.98
N ARG A 479 13.27 -42.03 -5.66
CA ARG A 479 12.29 -41.14 -5.01
C ARG A 479 12.59 -39.67 -5.28
N ILE A 480 13.86 -39.28 -5.21
CA ILE A 480 14.31 -37.92 -5.55
C ILE A 480 14.01 -37.61 -7.01
N GLY A 481 14.37 -38.52 -7.94
CA GLY A 481 14.07 -38.34 -9.36
C GLY A 481 12.57 -38.24 -9.68
N LYS A 482 11.69 -38.93 -8.93
CA LYS A 482 10.23 -38.75 -9.07
C LYS A 482 9.78 -37.35 -8.63
N ILE A 483 10.28 -36.85 -7.51
CA ILE A 483 9.95 -35.51 -7.00
C ILE A 483 10.42 -34.43 -7.97
N GLU A 484 11.63 -34.57 -8.53
CA GLU A 484 12.15 -33.64 -9.53
C GLU A 484 11.31 -33.65 -10.82
N LYS A 485 10.92 -34.83 -11.29
CA LYS A 485 10.03 -34.97 -12.46
C LYS A 485 8.67 -34.33 -12.22
N GLU A 486 8.06 -34.51 -11.05
CA GLU A 486 6.79 -33.87 -10.68
C GLU A 486 6.93 -32.35 -10.60
N LYS A 487 8.01 -31.83 -10.01
CA LYS A 487 8.31 -30.40 -10.00
C LYS A 487 8.47 -29.83 -11.41
N ALA A 488 9.19 -30.53 -12.30
CA ALA A 488 9.36 -30.14 -13.69
C ALA A 488 8.01 -30.09 -14.43
N GLN A 489 7.14 -31.09 -14.23
CA GLN A 489 5.79 -31.10 -14.83
C GLN A 489 4.91 -29.95 -14.31
N ILE A 490 5.00 -29.61 -13.02
CA ILE A 490 4.27 -28.47 -12.46
C ILE A 490 4.78 -27.15 -13.06
N MET A 491 6.09 -26.98 -13.19
CA MET A 491 6.68 -25.78 -13.80
C MET A 491 6.30 -25.66 -15.28
N GLU A 492 6.32 -26.75 -16.03
CA GLU A 492 5.89 -26.78 -17.43
C GLU A 492 4.40 -26.42 -17.58
N ALA A 493 3.54 -26.96 -16.72
CA ALA A 493 2.12 -26.62 -16.70
C ALA A 493 1.88 -25.13 -16.37
N LYS A 494 2.67 -24.54 -15.47
CA LYS A 494 2.63 -23.10 -15.18
C LYS A 494 3.09 -22.26 -16.37
N ALA A 495 4.18 -22.66 -17.04
CA ALA A 495 4.69 -21.98 -18.22
C ALA A 495 3.65 -21.96 -19.36
N ARG A 496 2.97 -23.08 -19.60
CA ARG A 496 1.87 -23.16 -20.58
C ARG A 496 0.71 -22.22 -20.24
N LYS A 497 0.32 -22.14 -18.95
CA LYS A 497 -0.74 -21.21 -18.52
C LYS A 497 -0.35 -19.75 -18.73
N LEU A 498 0.90 -19.39 -18.43
CA LEU A 498 1.41 -18.03 -18.67
C LEU A 498 1.42 -17.69 -20.17
N GLN A 499 1.86 -18.62 -21.02
CA GLN A 499 1.86 -18.43 -22.47
C GLN A 499 0.45 -18.18 -23.04
N ILE A 500 -0.56 -18.92 -22.56
CA ILE A 500 -1.96 -18.70 -22.96
C ILE A 500 -2.45 -17.32 -22.52
N LEU A 501 -2.09 -16.89 -21.30
CA LEU A 501 -2.49 -15.60 -20.76
C LEU A 501 -1.85 -14.44 -21.54
N GLU A 502 -0.56 -14.57 -21.89
CA GLU A 502 0.17 -13.61 -22.72
C GLU A 502 -0.44 -13.50 -24.13
N GLN A 503 -0.76 -14.63 -24.77
CA GLN A 503 -1.44 -14.63 -26.07
C GLN A 503 -2.80 -13.93 -26.01
N THR A 504 -3.59 -14.22 -24.97
CA THR A 504 -4.89 -13.58 -24.74
C THR A 504 -4.75 -12.08 -24.53
N TYR A 505 -3.72 -11.64 -23.79
CA TYR A 505 -3.40 -10.24 -23.59
C TYR A 505 -3.03 -9.54 -24.90
N ARG A 506 -2.13 -10.12 -25.70
CA ARG A 506 -1.73 -9.59 -27.02
C ARG A 506 -2.93 -9.45 -27.96
N GLN A 507 -3.82 -10.43 -27.99
CA GLN A 507 -5.03 -10.37 -28.80
C GLN A 507 -5.96 -9.21 -28.38
N ARG A 508 -6.24 -9.08 -27.08
CA ARG A 508 -7.05 -7.96 -26.57
C ARG A 508 -6.41 -6.61 -26.82
N TRP A 509 -5.08 -6.53 -26.77
CA TRP A 509 -4.35 -5.31 -27.07
C TRP A 509 -4.47 -4.93 -28.56
N GLN A 510 -4.32 -5.90 -29.47
CA GLN A 510 -4.53 -5.69 -30.91
C GLN A 510 -5.96 -5.21 -31.21
N GLU A 511 -6.98 -5.83 -30.62
CA GLU A 511 -8.37 -5.39 -30.77
C GLU A 511 -8.61 -3.96 -30.27
N ARG A 512 -7.94 -3.54 -29.18
CA ARG A 512 -8.02 -2.16 -28.69
C ARG A 512 -7.32 -1.18 -29.63
N MET A 513 -6.13 -1.53 -30.13
CA MET A 513 -5.39 -0.68 -31.08
C MET A 513 -6.15 -0.52 -32.39
N GLU A 514 -6.79 -1.58 -32.89
CA GLU A 514 -7.63 -1.49 -34.08
C GLU A 514 -8.82 -0.54 -33.86
N LYS A 515 -9.46 -0.59 -32.68
CA LYS A 515 -10.53 0.34 -32.31
C LYS A 515 -10.04 1.79 -32.24
N ILE A 516 -8.88 2.03 -31.65
CA ILE A 516 -8.27 3.37 -31.57
C ILE A 516 -7.96 3.90 -32.97
N ASN A 517 -7.34 3.08 -33.84
CA ASN A 517 -7.03 3.48 -35.21
C ASN A 517 -8.30 3.81 -36.02
N ARG A 518 -9.39 3.06 -35.82
CA ARG A 518 -10.70 3.37 -36.43
C ARG A 518 -11.27 4.71 -35.94
N ILE A 519 -11.17 4.98 -34.63
CA ILE A 519 -11.61 6.26 -34.05
C ILE A 519 -10.80 7.41 -34.63
N LEU A 520 -9.47 7.28 -34.72
CA LEU A 520 -8.58 8.31 -35.25
C LEU A 520 -8.88 8.64 -36.72
N LEU A 521 -9.20 7.63 -37.54
CA LEU A 521 -9.66 7.83 -38.91
C LEU A 521 -10.97 8.63 -38.96
N LEU A 522 -11.95 8.27 -38.13
CA LEU A 522 -13.25 8.95 -38.07
C LEU A 522 -13.11 10.41 -37.60
N THR A 523 -12.28 10.69 -36.60
CA THR A 523 -12.02 12.06 -36.15
C THR A 523 -11.37 12.90 -37.24
N LYS A 524 -10.45 12.33 -38.04
CA LYS A 524 -9.85 13.02 -39.20
C LYS A 524 -10.86 13.32 -40.32
N ASP A 525 -11.91 12.51 -40.46
CA ASP A 525 -12.99 12.78 -41.40
C ASP A 525 -13.93 13.86 -40.84
N GLU A 526 -14.30 13.80 -39.56
CA GLU A 526 -15.11 14.83 -38.89
C GLU A 526 -14.42 16.20 -38.87
N GLU A 527 -13.10 16.26 -38.66
CA GLU A 527 -12.32 17.50 -38.74
C GLU A 527 -12.34 18.11 -40.15
N ARG A 528 -12.29 17.26 -41.19
CA ARG A 528 -12.43 17.69 -42.58
C ARG A 528 -13.82 18.25 -42.86
N ASP A 529 -14.87 17.59 -42.36
CA ASP A 529 -16.25 18.08 -42.50
C ASP A 529 -16.47 19.40 -41.75
N LEU A 530 -15.92 19.54 -40.53
CA LEU A 530 -15.98 20.77 -39.76
C LEU A 530 -15.25 21.91 -40.47
N LYS A 531 -14.07 21.68 -41.04
CA LYS A 531 -13.36 22.67 -41.85
C LYS A 531 -14.18 23.12 -43.05
N VAL A 532 -14.88 22.20 -43.73
CA VAL A 532 -15.78 22.53 -44.85
C VAL A 532 -16.99 23.33 -44.37
N GLN A 533 -17.61 22.97 -43.25
CA GLN A 533 -18.75 23.71 -42.69
C GLN A 533 -18.34 25.11 -42.21
N HIS A 534 -17.21 25.22 -41.53
CA HIS A 534 -16.69 26.49 -41.05
C HIS A 534 -16.38 27.44 -42.22
N GLY A 535 -15.80 26.94 -43.31
CA GLY A 535 -15.60 27.70 -44.54
C GLY A 535 -16.91 28.16 -45.20
N LYS A 536 -18.01 27.39 -45.07
CA LYS A 536 -19.32 27.81 -45.57
C LYS A 536 -20.00 28.88 -44.71
N ILE A 537 -19.87 28.78 -43.38
CA ILE A 537 -20.54 29.69 -42.44
C ILE A 537 -19.82 31.05 -42.38
N PHE A 538 -18.49 31.02 -42.31
CA PHE A 538 -17.71 32.23 -42.10
C PHE A 538 -17.30 32.94 -43.39
N GLY A 539 -17.68 32.39 -44.56
CA GLY A 539 -17.16 32.84 -45.84
C GLY A 539 -15.65 32.64 -45.91
N GLU A 540 -15.04 32.90 -47.07
CA GLU A 540 -13.58 32.94 -47.18
C GLU A 540 -13.00 33.81 -46.06
N PRO A 541 -11.87 33.40 -45.44
CA PRO A 541 -11.29 34.11 -44.31
C PRO A 541 -11.14 35.58 -44.70
N PHE A 542 -11.87 36.45 -44.00
CA PHE A 542 -11.73 37.89 -44.12
C PHE A 542 -10.26 38.22 -43.92
N GLY A 543 -9.60 38.52 -45.04
CA GLY A 543 -8.20 38.93 -45.07
C GLY A 543 -8.00 40.02 -44.03
N ALA A 544 -7.03 39.76 -43.15
CA ALA A 544 -6.40 40.66 -42.19
C ALA A 544 -6.94 42.10 -42.21
N ASN A 545 -7.76 42.44 -41.21
CA ASN A 545 -7.87 43.77 -40.60
C ASN A 545 -8.88 43.71 -39.44
N VAL A 546 -8.57 42.95 -38.39
CA VAL A 546 -9.27 43.14 -37.11
C VAL A 546 -8.84 44.51 -36.60
N SER A 547 -9.73 45.50 -36.72
CA SER A 547 -9.46 46.88 -36.30
C SER A 547 -8.98 46.89 -34.85
N THR A 548 -7.82 47.52 -34.64
CA THR A 548 -7.22 47.81 -33.33
C THR A 548 -8.21 48.40 -32.33
N ASP A 549 -9.29 49.02 -32.81
CA ASP A 549 -10.34 49.62 -31.99
C ASP A 549 -11.14 48.58 -31.20
N ALA A 550 -11.36 47.37 -31.74
CA ALA A 550 -12.09 46.31 -31.03
C ALA A 550 -11.29 45.76 -29.84
N LEU A 551 -9.96 45.64 -30.01
CA LEU A 551 -9.02 45.25 -28.96
C LEU A 551 -8.91 46.34 -27.88
N PHE A 552 -8.97 47.61 -28.29
CA PHE A 552 -8.96 48.76 -27.39
C PHE A 552 -10.24 48.85 -26.55
N ILE A 553 -11.40 48.57 -27.14
CA ILE A 553 -12.69 48.53 -26.42
C ILE A 553 -12.72 47.40 -25.40
N LEU A 554 -12.16 46.22 -25.73
CA LEU A 554 -12.04 45.10 -24.80
C LEU A 554 -11.11 45.41 -23.61
N MET A 555 -10.01 46.11 -23.87
CA MET A 555 -9.10 46.60 -22.82
C MET A 555 -9.75 47.65 -21.92
N LEU A 556 -10.52 48.59 -22.47
CA LEU A 556 -11.26 49.59 -21.69
C LEU A 556 -12.37 48.97 -20.85
N LEU A 557 -13.06 47.95 -21.36
CA LEU A 557 -14.06 47.19 -20.60
C LEU A 557 -13.42 46.39 -19.45
N ALA A 558 -12.22 45.83 -19.66
CA ALA A 558 -11.48 45.15 -18.60
C ALA A 558 -11.00 46.11 -17.50
N LEU A 559 -10.54 47.31 -17.86
CA LEU A 559 -10.03 48.32 -16.92
C LEU A 559 -11.13 49.09 -16.17
N SER A 560 -12.32 49.22 -16.75
CA SER A 560 -13.45 49.93 -16.13
C SER A 560 -14.30 49.07 -15.19
N SER A 561 -14.03 47.75 -15.13
CA SER A 561 -14.76 46.86 -14.24
C SER A 561 -14.36 47.07 -12.78
N PRO A 562 -15.29 47.37 -11.85
CA PRO A 562 -15.00 47.63 -10.43
C PRO A 562 -14.51 46.39 -9.65
N LEU A 563 -14.39 45.22 -10.30
CA LEU A 563 -13.95 43.97 -9.68
C LEU A 563 -12.50 44.01 -9.14
N TRP A 564 -11.65 44.91 -9.64
CA TRP A 564 -10.31 45.13 -9.09
C TRP A 564 -10.32 45.77 -7.68
N LEU A 565 -11.35 46.55 -7.33
CA LEU A 565 -11.49 47.16 -6.01
C LEU A 565 -11.81 46.11 -4.92
N SER A 566 -12.56 45.07 -5.25
CA SER A 566 -12.80 43.94 -4.34
C SER A 566 -11.51 43.19 -3.97
N GLY A 567 -10.56 43.07 -4.90
CA GLY A 567 -9.27 42.44 -4.63
C GLY A 567 -8.39 43.21 -3.63
N LEU A 568 -8.48 44.54 -3.63
CA LEU A 568 -7.73 45.39 -2.69
C LEU A 568 -8.29 45.33 -1.26
N VAL A 569 -9.61 45.20 -1.09
CA VAL A 569 -10.24 45.08 0.23
C VAL A 569 -9.90 43.75 0.89
N VAL A 570 -9.92 42.64 0.14
CA VAL A 570 -9.54 41.30 0.65
C VAL A 570 -8.08 41.27 1.10
N ARG A 571 -7.18 41.96 0.36
CA ARG A 571 -5.76 42.02 0.72
C ARG A 571 -5.50 42.81 2.01
N LYS A 572 -6.30 43.84 2.29
CA LYS A 572 -6.15 44.67 3.50
C LYS A 572 -6.70 43.99 4.76
N PHE A 573 -7.80 43.25 4.64
CA PHE A 573 -8.36 42.46 5.75
C PHE A 573 -7.54 41.19 6.05
N GLY A 574 -6.97 40.54 5.03
CA GLY A 574 -6.12 39.37 5.23
C GLY A 574 -4.86 39.64 6.07
N VAL A 575 -4.30 40.86 6.00
CA VAL A 575 -3.10 41.25 6.77
C VAL A 575 -3.41 41.58 8.23
N GLN A 576 -4.63 42.01 8.55
CA GLN A 576 -5.03 42.28 9.94
C GLN A 576 -5.46 41.03 10.71
N ILE A 577 -5.84 39.94 10.03
CA ILE A 577 -6.19 38.66 10.66
C ILE A 577 -4.92 37.81 10.94
N MET A 578 -3.80 38.11 10.28
CA MET A 578 -2.50 37.46 10.46
C MET A 578 -1.57 38.15 11.49
N ARG A 579 -2.06 39.19 12.19
CA ARG A 579 -1.40 39.80 13.36
C ARG A 579 -2.28 39.60 14.58
#